data_AF-A0A7X8KQL3-F1
#
_entry.id   AF-A0A7X8KQL3-F1
#
_cell.length_a   1.000
_cell.length_b   1.000
_cell.length_c   1.000
_cell.angle_alpha   90.00
_cell.angle_beta   90.00
_cell.angle_gamma   90.00
#
_symmetry.space_group_name_H-M   'P 1'
#
loop_
_entity.id
_entity.type
_entity.pdbx_description
1 polymer ?
#
loop_
_entity_poly.entity_id
_entity_poly.type
_entity_poly.pdbx_seq_one_letter_code
_entity_poly.pdbx_strand_id
1 'polypeptide(L)'
;MFLFKNRHFAFVLMLAIIIVSTLISSRNGLSDLASEAENVFYNGEDNSTLSIQNDLSERINLARNFITLAQNYINSTDVLITNVQAASDELFAAKTISGKYTANKKLGDAVTALYAELEKYPLSSKDASYRARLYTDFTSRQSTISHDPYNSYAAKYNEVLNSFPANILSKLSGLKKLEYFN
;
A
#
# COMPACT_ATOMS: atom_id res chain seq x y z
N MET A 1 5.02 49.89 -26.05
CA MET A 1 4.07 50.31 -25.00
C MET A 1 2.69 50.66 -25.60
N PHE A 2 2.08 49.76 -26.38
CA PHE A 2 0.74 49.96 -26.98
C PHE A 2 -0.21 48.77 -26.78
N LEU A 3 0.28 47.62 -26.29
CA LEU A 3 -0.51 46.41 -26.08
C LEU A 3 -1.50 46.52 -24.90
N PHE A 4 -1.23 47.36 -23.90
CA PHE A 4 -2.11 47.53 -22.72
C PHE A 4 -3.28 48.50 -22.92
N LYS A 5 -3.39 49.15 -24.10
CA LYS A 5 -4.46 50.14 -24.36
C LYS A 5 -5.75 49.50 -24.86
N ASN A 6 -5.71 48.22 -25.25
CA ASN A 6 -6.88 47.50 -25.75
C ASN A 6 -7.55 46.70 -24.61
N ARG A 7 -8.75 47.15 -24.21
CA ARG A 7 -9.54 46.56 -23.12
C ARG A 7 -9.80 45.05 -23.31
N HIS A 8 -9.95 44.60 -24.55
CA HIS A 8 -10.13 43.18 -24.86
C HIS A 8 -8.86 42.37 -24.62
N PHE A 9 -7.69 42.90 -25.00
CA PHE A 9 -6.41 42.24 -24.77
C PHE A 9 -6.10 42.11 -23.26
N ALA A 10 -6.34 43.17 -22.50
CA ALA A 10 -6.18 43.15 -21.04
C ALA A 10 -7.12 42.13 -20.36
N PHE A 11 -8.37 42.01 -20.84
CA PHE A 11 -9.33 41.03 -20.34
C PHE A 11 -8.90 39.59 -20.64
N VAL A 12 -8.45 39.30 -21.86
CA VAL A 12 -7.92 37.98 -22.24
C VAL A 12 -6.66 37.62 -21.44
N LEU A 13 -5.75 38.57 -21.24
CA LEU A 13 -4.54 38.36 -20.45
C LEU A 13 -4.86 38.10 -18.97
N MET A 14 -5.81 38.83 -18.40
CA MET A 14 -6.28 38.60 -17.02
C MET A 14 -6.91 37.21 -16.87
N LEU A 15 -7.77 36.79 -17.81
CA LEU A 15 -8.33 35.43 -17.83
C LEU A 15 -7.23 34.37 -17.94
N ALA A 16 -6.22 34.58 -18.79
CA ALA A 16 -5.09 33.67 -18.91
C ALA A 16 -4.28 33.58 -17.62
N ILE A 17 -4.02 34.70 -16.93
CA ILE A 17 -3.32 34.71 -15.63
C ILE A 17 -4.16 34.00 -14.56
N ILE A 18 -5.47 34.26 -14.48
CA ILE A 18 -6.37 33.57 -13.54
C ILE A 18 -6.35 32.07 -13.79
N ILE A 19 -6.45 31.64 -15.06
CA ILE A 19 -6.33 30.23 -15.43
C ILE A 19 -4.98 29.71 -14.93
N VAL A 20 -3.85 30.29 -15.34
CA VAL A 20 -2.50 29.85 -14.95
C VAL A 20 -2.30 29.80 -13.42
N SER A 21 -2.79 30.78 -12.67
CA SER A 21 -2.73 30.78 -11.20
C SER A 21 -3.56 29.65 -10.60
N THR A 22 -4.77 29.39 -11.09
CA THR A 22 -5.58 28.23 -10.65
C THR A 22 -4.93 26.90 -11.02
N LEU A 23 -4.16 26.83 -12.13
CA LEU A 23 -3.40 25.64 -12.50
C LEU A 23 -2.32 25.31 -11.46
N ILE A 24 -1.55 26.32 -11.04
CA ILE A 24 -0.44 26.14 -10.10
C ILE A 24 -0.99 25.74 -8.73
N SER A 25 -2.03 26.43 -8.24
CA SER A 25 -2.66 26.11 -6.95
C SER A 25 -3.31 24.72 -6.94
N SER A 26 -4.00 24.33 -8.01
CA SER A 26 -4.62 23.00 -8.12
C SER A 26 -3.57 21.89 -8.12
N ARG A 27 -2.42 22.11 -8.78
CA ARG A 27 -1.35 21.11 -8.84
C ARG A 27 -0.67 20.90 -7.49
N ASN A 28 -0.45 21.97 -6.73
CA ASN A 28 0.12 21.87 -5.38
C ASN A 28 -0.82 21.09 -4.45
N GLY A 29 -2.11 21.42 -4.41
CA GLY A 29 -3.07 20.70 -3.56
C GLY A 29 -3.27 19.23 -3.95
N LEU A 30 -3.22 18.89 -5.24
CA LEU A 30 -3.25 17.49 -5.71
C LEU A 30 -1.98 16.74 -5.33
N SER A 31 -0.82 17.38 -5.43
CA SER A 31 0.44 16.80 -4.98
C SER A 31 0.43 16.56 -3.48
N ASP A 32 -0.13 17.47 -2.69
CA ASP A 32 -0.24 17.33 -1.24
C ASP A 32 -1.15 16.16 -0.86
N LEU A 33 -2.33 16.03 -1.50
CA LEU A 33 -3.24 14.89 -1.29
C LEU A 33 -2.61 13.55 -1.70
N ALA A 34 -1.82 13.53 -2.78
CA ALA A 34 -1.10 12.32 -3.20
C ALA A 34 -0.04 11.94 -2.16
N SER A 35 0.76 12.91 -1.72
CA SER A 35 1.78 12.73 -0.69
C SER A 35 1.16 12.31 0.65
N GLU A 36 -0.01 12.83 1.01
CA GLU A 36 -0.74 12.46 2.22
C GLU A 36 -1.18 10.99 2.18
N ALA A 37 -1.80 10.55 1.07
CA ALA A 37 -2.19 9.16 0.88
C ALA A 37 -0.98 8.21 0.89
N GLU A 38 0.12 8.60 0.24
CA GLU A 38 1.37 7.85 0.25
C GLU A 38 1.96 7.77 1.67
N ASN A 39 1.97 8.89 2.41
CA ASN A 39 2.44 8.92 3.78
C ASN A 39 1.62 7.99 4.70
N VAL A 40 0.29 7.95 4.55
CA VAL A 40 -0.57 7.03 5.30
C VAL A 40 -0.20 5.57 5.00
N PHE A 41 0.02 5.22 3.73
CA PHE A 41 0.41 3.87 3.35
C PHE A 41 1.74 3.42 4.00
N TYR A 42 2.73 4.32 4.02
CA TYR A 42 4.09 4.00 4.46
C TYR A 42 4.32 4.22 5.96
N ASN A 43 3.80 5.31 6.53
CA ASN A 43 4.10 5.79 7.87
C ASN A 43 2.88 5.84 8.81
N GLY A 44 1.67 5.68 8.27
CA GLY A 44 0.42 5.76 9.04
C GLY A 44 -0.04 7.19 9.28
N GLU A 45 -1.22 7.33 9.91
CA GLU A 45 -1.68 8.63 10.42
C GLU A 45 -0.77 9.09 11.57
N ASP A 46 -0.45 10.39 11.62
CA ASP A 46 0.37 11.04 12.66
C ASP A 46 1.75 10.41 12.93
N ASN A 47 2.32 9.69 11.95
CA ASN A 47 3.54 8.88 12.10
C ASN A 47 3.44 7.82 13.21
N SER A 48 2.24 7.30 13.46
CA SER A 48 1.95 6.33 14.52
C SER A 48 2.61 4.95 14.35
N THR A 49 3.44 4.75 13.32
CA THR A 49 4.04 3.45 12.91
C THR A 49 3.00 2.37 12.53
N LEU A 50 1.71 2.68 12.64
CA LEU A 50 0.60 1.83 12.24
C LEU A 50 0.29 2.15 10.77
N SER A 51 0.88 1.38 9.86
CA SER A 51 0.71 1.54 8.42
C SER A 51 0.65 0.18 7.73
N ILE A 52 -0.01 0.13 6.57
CA ILE A 52 0.00 -1.06 5.70
C ILE A 52 1.44 -1.54 5.47
N GLN A 53 2.37 -0.66 5.10
CA GLN A 53 3.74 -1.08 4.81
C GLN A 53 4.43 -1.70 6.03
N ASN A 54 4.20 -1.19 7.24
CA ASN A 54 4.77 -1.76 8.45
C ASN A 54 4.18 -3.16 8.73
N ASP A 55 2.86 -3.31 8.66
CA ASP A 55 2.21 -4.60 8.86
C ASP A 55 2.61 -5.64 7.80
N LEU A 56 2.83 -5.23 6.54
CA LEU A 56 3.38 -6.11 5.49
C LEU A 56 4.79 -6.61 5.83
N SER A 57 5.66 -5.72 6.34
CA SER A 57 7.00 -6.08 6.78
C SER A 57 6.97 -7.05 7.96
N GLU A 58 6.09 -6.81 8.94
CA GLU A 58 5.90 -7.71 10.09
C GLU A 58 5.37 -9.07 9.67
N ARG A 59 4.48 -9.14 8.68
CA ARG A 59 4.02 -10.42 8.13
C ARG A 59 5.15 -11.23 7.50
N ILE A 60 6.09 -10.59 6.80
CA ILE A 60 7.29 -11.26 6.28
C ILE A 60 8.15 -11.79 7.44
N ASN A 61 8.37 -10.98 8.49
CA ASN A 61 9.15 -11.38 9.66
C ASN A 61 8.52 -12.59 10.38
N LEU A 62 7.21 -12.56 10.59
CA LEU A 62 6.44 -13.67 11.17
C LEU A 62 6.50 -14.92 10.29
N ALA A 63 6.39 -14.78 8.97
CA ALA A 63 6.52 -15.89 8.03
C ALA A 63 7.91 -16.54 8.08
N ARG A 64 8.98 -15.76 8.19
CA ARG A 64 10.35 -16.27 8.38
C ARG A 64 10.50 -17.03 9.69
N ASN A 65 9.96 -16.52 10.79
CA ASN A 65 9.93 -17.24 12.06
C ASN A 65 9.13 -18.55 11.95
N PHE A 66 8.05 -18.55 11.17
CA PHE A 66 7.25 -19.73 10.89
C PHE A 66 8.04 -20.78 10.11
N ILE A 67 8.82 -20.38 9.11
CA ILE A 67 9.75 -21.27 8.38
C ILE A 67 10.77 -21.89 9.34
N THR A 68 11.42 -21.09 10.19
CA THR A 68 12.41 -21.59 11.15
C THR A 68 11.81 -22.63 12.10
N LEU A 69 10.59 -22.40 12.58
CA LEU A 69 9.86 -23.39 13.38
C LEU A 69 9.58 -24.67 12.57
N ALA A 70 9.11 -24.52 11.33
CA ALA A 70 8.75 -25.65 10.49
C ALA A 70 9.94 -26.54 10.14
N GLN A 71 11.12 -25.96 9.92
CA GLN A 71 12.37 -26.68 9.61
C GLN A 71 12.83 -27.66 10.71
N ASN A 72 12.28 -27.55 11.93
CA ASN A 72 12.52 -28.54 12.99
C ASN A 72 11.75 -29.86 12.77
N TYR A 73 10.74 -29.87 11.89
CA TYR A 73 9.79 -30.97 11.72
C TYR A 73 9.65 -31.44 10.27
N ILE A 74 9.84 -30.54 9.30
CA ILE A 74 9.76 -30.82 7.87
C ILE A 74 11.07 -30.47 7.17
N ASN A 75 11.35 -31.13 6.04
CA ASN A 75 12.57 -30.90 5.27
C ASN A 75 12.64 -29.44 4.81
N SER A 76 13.81 -28.79 4.89
CA SER A 76 13.99 -27.40 4.47
C SER A 76 13.67 -27.15 2.99
N THR A 77 13.74 -28.17 2.14
CA THR A 77 13.38 -28.11 0.72
C THR A 77 11.93 -28.50 0.45
N ASP A 78 11.11 -28.68 1.49
CA ASP A 78 9.69 -28.95 1.33
C ASP A 78 9.01 -27.83 0.53
N VAL A 79 8.07 -28.22 -0.34
CA VAL A 79 7.37 -27.28 -1.22
C VAL A 79 6.61 -26.21 -0.43
N LEU A 80 6.10 -26.52 0.77
CA LEU A 80 5.38 -25.55 1.59
C LEU A 80 6.31 -24.50 2.19
N ILE A 81 7.52 -24.89 2.61
CA ILE A 81 8.53 -23.93 3.09
C ILE A 81 8.98 -23.02 1.94
N THR A 82 9.31 -23.61 0.79
CA THR A 82 9.77 -22.86 -0.38
C THR A 82 8.68 -21.92 -0.91
N ASN A 83 7.41 -22.30 -0.83
CA ASN A 83 6.28 -21.42 -1.17
C ASN A 83 6.17 -20.21 -0.23
N VAL A 84 6.30 -20.40 1.10
CA VAL A 84 6.27 -19.29 2.06
C VAL A 84 7.47 -18.35 1.85
N GLN A 85 8.65 -18.90 1.57
CA GLN A 85 9.85 -18.13 1.25
C GLN A 85 9.65 -17.31 -0.03
N ALA A 86 9.20 -17.94 -1.12
CA ALA A 86 8.97 -17.28 -2.39
C ALA A 86 7.91 -16.17 -2.30
N ALA A 87 6.81 -16.41 -1.57
CA ALA A 87 5.78 -15.39 -1.35
C ALA A 87 6.29 -14.21 -0.50
N SER A 88 7.16 -14.47 0.47
CA SER A 88 7.81 -13.43 1.28
C SER A 88 8.72 -12.55 0.42
N ASP A 89 9.50 -13.18 -0.47
CA ASP A 89 10.41 -12.48 -1.38
C ASP A 89 9.63 -11.68 -2.44
N GLU A 90 8.52 -12.22 -2.96
CA GLU A 90 7.62 -11.51 -3.87
C GLU A 90 7.03 -10.26 -3.19
N LEU A 91 6.57 -10.37 -1.94
CA LEU A 91 6.02 -9.24 -1.19
C LEU A 91 7.09 -8.18 -0.89
N PHE A 92 8.31 -8.61 -0.55
CA PHE A 92 9.43 -7.70 -0.31
C PHE A 92 9.82 -6.93 -1.59
N ALA A 93 9.81 -7.60 -2.75
CA ALA A 93 10.18 -7.00 -4.03
C ALA A 93 9.06 -6.17 -4.68
N ALA A 94 7.81 -6.31 -4.24
CA ALA A 94 6.67 -5.62 -4.83
C ALA A 94 6.77 -4.09 -4.69
N LYS A 95 6.71 -3.40 -5.83
CA LYS A 95 6.86 -1.94 -5.92
C LYS A 95 5.54 -1.17 -5.98
N THR A 96 4.50 -1.80 -6.52
CA THR A 96 3.17 -1.18 -6.65
C THR A 96 2.27 -1.61 -5.50
N ILE A 97 1.25 -0.81 -5.20
CA ILE A 97 0.32 -1.07 -4.09
C ILE A 97 -0.53 -2.31 -4.40
N SER A 98 -1.01 -2.43 -5.63
CA SER A 98 -1.71 -3.62 -6.12
C SER A 98 -0.80 -4.86 -6.14
N GLY A 99 0.49 -4.69 -6.48
CA GLY A 99 1.48 -5.75 -6.41
C GLY A 99 1.71 -6.24 -4.99
N LYS A 100 1.84 -5.31 -4.03
CA LYS A 100 1.96 -5.62 -2.60
C LYS A 100 0.71 -6.36 -2.09
N TYR A 101 -0.49 -5.91 -2.47
CA TYR A 101 -1.73 -6.60 -2.11
C TYR A 101 -1.75 -8.06 -2.62
N THR A 102 -1.43 -8.25 -3.90
CA THR A 102 -1.43 -9.58 -4.52
C THR A 102 -0.41 -10.51 -3.86
N ALA A 103 0.81 -10.03 -3.63
CA ALA A 103 1.85 -10.81 -2.96
C ALA A 103 1.50 -11.11 -1.49
N ASN A 104 0.87 -10.16 -0.80
CA ASN A 104 0.40 -10.33 0.57
C ASN A 104 -0.69 -11.40 0.71
N LYS A 105 -1.59 -11.52 -0.27
CA LYS A 105 -2.55 -12.63 -0.34
C LYS A 105 -1.85 -13.98 -0.50
N LYS A 106 -0.94 -14.08 -1.47
CA LYS A 106 -0.14 -15.30 -1.69
C LYS A 106 0.61 -15.73 -0.44
N LEU A 107 1.21 -14.78 0.28
CA LEU A 107 1.88 -15.05 1.55
C LEU A 107 0.90 -15.60 2.60
N GLY A 108 -0.30 -15.03 2.69
CA GLY A 108 -1.36 -15.53 3.57
C GLY A 108 -1.76 -16.97 3.28
N ASP A 109 -1.98 -17.29 2.01
CA ASP A 109 -2.34 -18.64 1.56
C ASP A 109 -1.22 -19.65 1.88
N ALA A 110 0.03 -19.29 1.58
CA ALA A 110 1.19 -20.14 1.84
C ALA A 110 1.42 -20.40 3.35
N VAL A 111 1.33 -19.37 4.20
CA VAL A 111 1.47 -19.51 5.65
C VAL A 111 0.34 -20.37 6.22
N THR A 112 -0.89 -20.21 5.73
CA THR A 112 -2.03 -21.03 6.16
C THR A 112 -1.84 -22.50 5.82
N ALA A 113 -1.34 -22.80 4.60
CA ALA A 113 -1.03 -24.17 4.20
C ALA A 113 0.08 -24.79 5.07
N LEU A 114 1.15 -24.04 5.34
CA LEU A 114 2.23 -24.50 6.22
C LEU A 114 1.78 -24.69 7.67
N TYR A 115 0.93 -23.79 8.17
CA TYR A 115 0.32 -23.92 9.50
C TYR A 115 -0.46 -25.24 9.63
N ALA A 116 -1.31 -25.55 8.64
CA ALA A 116 -2.12 -26.77 8.62
C ALA A 116 -1.26 -28.04 8.47
N GLU A 117 -0.17 -27.99 7.69
CA GLU A 117 0.74 -29.13 7.55
C GLU A 117 1.37 -29.53 8.88
N LEU A 118 1.84 -28.56 9.66
CA LEU A 118 2.46 -28.82 10.95
C LEU A 118 1.51 -29.48 11.96
N GLU A 119 0.19 -29.44 11.77
CA GLU A 119 -0.76 -30.17 12.63
C GLU A 119 -0.65 -31.69 12.51
N LYS A 120 -0.06 -32.17 11.43
CA LYS A 120 0.14 -33.60 11.18
C LYS A 120 1.37 -34.16 11.90
N TYR A 121 2.20 -33.29 12.50
CA TYR A 121 3.44 -33.68 13.16
C TYR A 121 3.27 -33.67 14.70
N PRO A 122 3.97 -34.55 15.44
CA PRO A 122 3.94 -34.56 16.89
C PRO A 122 4.82 -33.43 17.47
N LEU A 123 4.34 -32.19 17.44
CA LEU A 123 5.05 -31.03 17.98
C LEU A 123 5.20 -31.11 19.50
N SER A 124 6.31 -30.62 20.03
CA SER A 124 6.43 -30.36 21.46
C SER A 124 5.36 -29.36 21.91
N SER A 125 4.90 -29.42 23.18
CA SER A 125 3.90 -28.48 23.71
C SER A 125 4.32 -27.00 23.51
N LYS A 126 5.62 -26.73 23.65
CA LYS A 126 6.21 -25.41 23.41
C LYS A 126 6.08 -24.99 21.94
N ASP A 127 6.42 -25.87 21.02
CA ASP A 127 6.39 -25.56 19.58
C ASP A 127 4.97 -25.46 19.04
N ALA A 128 4.05 -26.30 19.54
CA ALA A 128 2.62 -26.19 19.22
C ALA A 128 2.05 -24.83 19.66
N SER A 129 2.41 -24.38 20.87
CA SER A 129 2.00 -23.06 21.39
C SER A 129 2.62 -21.93 20.57
N TYR A 130 3.90 -22.05 20.20
CA TYR A 130 4.58 -21.05 19.38
C TYR A 130 4.01 -20.97 17.96
N ARG A 131 3.72 -22.11 17.32
CA ARG A 131 3.02 -22.20 16.03
C ARG A 131 1.70 -21.43 16.06
N ALA A 132 0.86 -21.69 17.07
CA ALA A 132 -0.42 -21.02 17.23
C ALA A 132 -0.26 -19.50 17.39
N ARG A 133 0.70 -19.07 18.22
CA ARG A 133 0.99 -17.65 18.41
C ARG A 133 1.44 -16.96 17.13
N LEU A 134 2.39 -17.55 16.39
CA LEU A 134 2.87 -16.96 15.14
C LEU A 134 1.74 -16.78 14.12
N TYR A 135 0.83 -17.75 14.02
CA TYR A 135 -0.31 -17.66 13.11
C TYR A 135 -1.33 -16.60 13.56
N THR A 136 -1.62 -16.52 14.86
CA THR A 136 -2.48 -15.46 15.42
C THR A 136 -1.88 -14.08 15.20
N ASP A 137 -0.59 -13.89 15.46
CA ASP A 137 0.08 -12.61 15.25
C ASP A 137 0.06 -12.24 13.75
N PHE A 138 0.32 -13.21 12.86
CA PHE A 138 0.32 -13.01 11.41
C PHE A 138 -1.06 -12.63 10.86
N THR A 139 -2.12 -13.32 11.29
CA THR A 139 -3.51 -13.01 10.88
C THR A 139 -4.01 -11.71 11.50
N SER A 140 -3.57 -11.37 12.71
CA SER A 140 -3.84 -10.08 13.34
C SER A 140 -3.31 -8.91 12.50
N ARG A 141 -2.09 -9.02 11.93
CA ARG A 141 -1.57 -7.99 11.00
C ARG A 141 -2.47 -7.79 9.79
N GLN A 142 -3.00 -8.86 9.19
CA GLN A 142 -3.98 -8.73 8.09
C GLN A 142 -5.27 -8.04 8.56
N SER A 143 -5.74 -8.32 9.77
CA SER A 143 -6.89 -7.63 10.34
C SER A 143 -6.64 -6.12 10.46
N THR A 144 -5.45 -5.71 10.93
CA THR A 144 -5.07 -4.29 10.98
C THR A 144 -5.08 -3.67 9.59
N ILE A 145 -4.40 -4.29 8.61
CA ILE A 145 -4.38 -3.83 7.21
C ILE A 145 -5.78 -3.63 6.64
N SER A 146 -6.72 -4.53 6.92
CA SER A 146 -8.10 -4.43 6.42
C SER A 146 -8.89 -3.25 6.98
N HIS A 147 -8.46 -2.68 8.10
CA HIS A 147 -9.09 -1.51 8.74
C HIS A 147 -8.26 -0.23 8.56
N ASP A 148 -7.16 -0.28 7.81
CA ASP A 148 -6.29 0.86 7.56
C ASP A 148 -7.00 1.94 6.70
N PRO A 149 -6.84 3.24 7.02
CA PRO A 149 -7.57 4.31 6.35
C PRO A 149 -7.05 4.63 4.94
N TYR A 150 -5.94 4.05 4.49
CA TYR A 150 -5.30 4.34 3.21
C TYR A 150 -6.28 4.44 2.02
N ASN A 151 -7.20 3.48 1.89
CA ASN A 151 -8.15 3.45 0.77
C ASN A 151 -9.07 4.69 0.75
N SER A 152 -9.40 5.24 1.92
CA SER A 152 -10.17 6.49 2.05
C SER A 152 -9.37 7.70 1.55
N TYR A 153 -8.07 7.76 1.87
CA TYR A 153 -7.16 8.80 1.37
C TYR A 153 -6.98 8.71 -0.14
N ALA A 154 -6.75 7.50 -0.67
CA ALA A 154 -6.67 7.26 -2.10
C ALA A 154 -7.98 7.66 -2.82
N ALA A 155 -9.15 7.37 -2.21
CA ALA A 155 -10.45 7.74 -2.76
C ALA A 155 -10.62 9.26 -2.81
N LYS A 156 -10.29 9.98 -1.72
CA LYS A 156 -10.32 11.44 -1.66
C LYS A 156 -9.43 12.07 -2.73
N TYR A 157 -8.20 11.60 -2.88
CA TYR A 157 -7.31 12.05 -3.96
C TYR A 157 -7.94 11.80 -5.34
N ASN A 158 -8.43 10.58 -5.58
CA ASN A 158 -9.00 10.18 -6.86
C ASN A 158 -10.27 10.98 -7.20
N GLU A 159 -11.09 11.34 -6.21
CA GLU A 159 -12.28 12.19 -6.36
C GLU A 159 -11.88 13.62 -6.78
N VAL A 160 -10.92 14.22 -6.09
CA VAL A 160 -10.40 15.56 -6.43
C VAL A 160 -9.78 15.55 -7.82
N LEU A 161 -8.99 14.53 -8.16
CA LEU A 161 -8.39 14.35 -9.49
C LEU A 161 -9.44 14.26 -10.62
N ASN A 162 -10.63 13.71 -10.34
CA ASN A 162 -11.72 13.56 -11.31
C ASN A 162 -12.67 14.77 -11.38
N SER A 163 -12.56 15.72 -10.46
CA SER A 163 -13.42 16.90 -10.38
C SER A 163 -12.95 18.05 -11.29
N PHE A 164 -13.86 18.92 -11.72
CA PHE A 164 -13.49 20.12 -12.49
C PHE A 164 -12.89 21.20 -11.56
N PRO A 165 -11.80 21.90 -11.95
CA PRO A 165 -11.07 21.80 -13.22
C PRO A 165 -9.96 20.73 -13.25
N ALA A 166 -9.65 20.08 -12.11
CA ALA A 166 -8.52 19.15 -11.95
C ALA A 166 -8.46 18.02 -13.00
N ASN A 167 -9.59 17.48 -13.44
CA ASN A 167 -9.67 16.41 -14.45
C ASN A 167 -9.18 16.79 -15.85
N ILE A 168 -9.24 18.07 -16.22
CA ILE A 168 -8.68 18.59 -17.47
C ILE A 168 -7.16 18.74 -17.29
N LEU A 169 -6.75 19.21 -16.12
CA LEU A 169 -5.35 19.49 -15.81
C LEU A 169 -4.53 18.22 -15.62
N SER A 170 -5.12 17.19 -15.02
CA SER A 170 -4.47 15.89 -14.81
C SER A 170 -4.09 15.23 -16.13
N LYS A 171 -4.96 15.32 -17.15
CA LYS A 171 -4.68 14.83 -18.52
C LYS A 171 -3.51 15.55 -19.18
N LEU A 172 -3.38 16.86 -18.95
CA LEU A 172 -2.29 17.66 -19.51
C LEU A 172 -0.97 17.49 -18.73
N SER A 173 -1.05 17.22 -17.42
CA SER A 173 0.10 17.15 -16.51
C SER A 173 0.58 15.73 -16.19
N GLY A 174 -0.12 14.70 -16.68
CA GLY A 174 0.25 13.30 -16.51
C GLY A 174 -0.02 12.72 -15.12
N LEU A 175 -0.78 13.42 -14.27
CA LEU A 175 -1.15 12.92 -12.94
C LEU A 175 -2.06 11.70 -13.06
N LYS A 176 -1.74 10.63 -12.33
CA LYS A 176 -2.45 9.35 -12.37
C LYS A 176 -3.23 9.13 -11.07
N LYS A 177 -4.32 8.36 -11.18
CA LYS A 177 -5.06 7.88 -10.02
C LYS A 177 -4.16 7.04 -9.11
N LEU A 178 -4.39 7.15 -7.81
CA LEU A 178 -3.81 6.23 -6.84
C LEU A 178 -4.53 4.88 -6.90
N GLU A 179 -3.76 3.81 -6.77
CA GLU A 179 -4.27 2.44 -6.63
C GLU A 179 -4.96 2.28 -5.27
N TYR A 180 -5.93 1.37 -5.19
CA TYR A 180 -6.44 0.91 -3.90
C TYR A 180 -5.64 -0.31 -3.44
N PHE A 181 -5.63 -0.56 -2.14
CA PHE A 181 -5.13 -1.79 -1.55
C PHE A 181 -6.33 -2.73 -1.30
N ASN A 182 -6.75 -3.48 -2.33
CA ASN A 182 -7.91 -4.38 -2.33
C ASN A 182 -7.89 -5.44 -3.43
#